data_AF-A0A3E2CFN2-F1
#
_entry.id   AF-A0A3E2CFN2-F1
#
_cell.length_a   1.000
_cell.length_b   1.000
_cell.length_c   1.000
_cell.angle_alpha   90.00
_cell.angle_beta   90.00
_cell.angle_gamma   90.00
#
_symmetry.space_group_name_H-M   'P 1'
#
loop_
_entity.id
_entity.type
_entity.pdbx_description
1 polymer ?
#
loop_
_entity_poly.entity_id
_entity_poly.type
_entity_poly.pdbx_seq_one_letter_code
_entity_poly.pdbx_strand_id
1 'polypeptide(L)'
;MQRPTKRAKFMRGIVAPIFGLLAVLSIVLGVLNATVWKPNSIVSAHTNVYGSRYIVTDPGVLNLVDYRVKISVAALNTRKPICVAVGLAKDVRGWTRGYSVQRITGLQDWENLSTVPMKADDSAKSDVN
;
A
#
# COMPACT_ATOMS: atom_id res chain seq x y z
N MET A 1 -16.12 66.60 4.74
CA MET A 1 -16.77 65.30 4.41
C MET A 1 -16.33 64.85 3.02
N GLN A 2 -15.31 63.97 2.93
CA GLN A 2 -14.87 63.42 1.65
C GLN A 2 -15.85 62.34 1.17
N ARG A 3 -16.42 62.53 -0.02
CA ARG A 3 -17.33 61.54 -0.64
C ARG A 3 -16.53 60.27 -0.96
N PRO A 4 -16.95 59.08 -0.52
CA PRO A 4 -16.27 57.84 -0.85
C PRO A 4 -16.27 57.65 -2.37
N THR A 5 -15.08 57.54 -2.96
CA THR A 5 -14.90 57.38 -4.41
C THR A 5 -15.50 56.04 -4.87
N LYS A 6 -16.02 55.98 -6.10
CA LYS A 6 -16.73 54.79 -6.64
C LYS A 6 -15.91 53.49 -6.50
N ARG A 7 -14.57 53.58 -6.52
CA ARG A 7 -13.64 52.45 -6.27
C ARG A 7 -13.78 51.85 -4.88
N ALA A 8 -13.99 52.67 -3.84
CA ALA A 8 -14.16 52.20 -2.46
C ALA A 8 -15.49 51.45 -2.28
N LYS A 9 -16.56 51.86 -2.98
CA LYS A 9 -17.84 51.11 -3.02
C LYS A 9 -17.69 49.77 -3.75
N PHE A 10 -16.95 49.71 -4.86
CA PHE A 10 -16.68 48.45 -5.57
C PHE A 10 -15.79 47.48 -4.76
N MET A 11 -14.76 48.00 -4.09
CA MET A 11 -13.90 47.21 -3.20
C MET A 11 -14.67 46.55 -2.06
N ARG A 12 -15.58 47.29 -1.40
CA ARG A 12 -16.38 46.74 -0.30
C ARG A 12 -17.59 45.92 -0.76
N GLY A 13 -18.15 46.23 -1.94
CA GLY A 13 -19.36 45.58 -2.43
C GLY A 13 -19.14 44.26 -3.20
N ILE A 14 -18.00 44.12 -3.89
CA ILE A 14 -17.76 42.97 -4.79
C ILE A 14 -16.44 42.27 -4.46
N VAL A 15 -15.36 43.03 -4.24
CA VAL A 15 -14.04 42.42 -4.03
C VAL A 15 -13.97 41.70 -2.68
N ALA A 16 -14.43 42.33 -1.60
CA ALA A 16 -14.46 41.72 -0.27
C ALA A 16 -15.25 40.38 -0.20
N PRO A 17 -16.50 40.26 -0.73
CA PRO A 17 -17.21 38.99 -0.69
C PRO A 17 -16.58 37.90 -1.58
N ILE A 18 -15.99 38.25 -2.73
CA ILE A 18 -15.29 37.26 -3.58
C ILE A 18 -14.06 36.70 -2.88
N PHE A 19 -13.25 37.55 -2.23
CA PHE A 19 -12.11 37.08 -1.45
C PHE A 19 -12.56 36.27 -0.23
N GLY A 20 -13.68 36.63 0.40
CA GLY A 20 -14.29 35.83 1.45
C GLY A 20 -14.69 34.43 0.97
N LEU A 21 -15.34 34.35 -0.20
CA LEU A 21 -15.71 33.08 -0.81
C LEU A 21 -14.47 32.23 -1.15
N LEU A 22 -13.46 32.82 -1.79
CA LEU A 22 -12.19 32.15 -2.11
C LEU A 22 -11.47 31.66 -0.86
N ALA A 23 -11.47 32.43 0.23
CA ALA A 23 -10.88 32.02 1.49
C ALA A 23 -11.58 30.78 2.06
N VAL A 24 -12.91 30.76 2.07
CA VAL A 24 -13.69 29.59 2.51
C VAL A 24 -13.39 28.38 1.63
N LEU A 25 -13.37 28.56 0.30
CA LEU A 25 -13.09 27.48 -0.65
C LEU A 25 -11.68 26.92 -0.46
N SER A 26 -10.68 27.78 -0.25
CA SER A 26 -9.31 27.39 0.03
C SER A 26 -9.17 26.63 1.35
N ILE A 27 -9.91 27.03 2.39
CA ILE A 27 -9.92 26.31 3.68
C ILE A 27 -10.54 24.93 3.49
N VAL A 28 -11.69 24.84 2.81
CA VAL A 28 -12.37 23.57 2.54
C VAL A 28 -11.47 22.63 1.73
N LEU A 29 -10.83 23.13 0.67
CA LEU A 29 -9.88 22.35 -0.12
C LEU A 29 -8.65 21.94 0.70
N GLY A 30 -8.14 22.81 1.58
CA GLY A 30 -7.04 22.48 2.48
C GLY A 30 -7.41 21.38 3.49
N VAL A 31 -8.60 21.45 4.08
CA VAL A 31 -9.12 20.43 5.00
C VAL A 31 -9.36 19.11 4.27
N LEU A 32 -9.98 19.14 3.10
CA LEU A 32 -10.20 17.96 2.27
C LEU A 32 -8.86 17.35 1.82
N ASN A 33 -7.87 18.16 1.48
CA ASN A 33 -6.53 17.67 1.14
C ASN A 33 -5.83 17.03 2.34
N ALA A 34 -5.99 17.60 3.54
CA ALA A 34 -5.40 17.08 4.76
C ALA A 34 -6.09 15.81 5.30
N THR A 35 -7.37 15.59 4.97
CA THR A 35 -8.18 14.48 5.52
C THR A 35 -8.50 13.41 4.49
N VAL A 36 -9.12 13.76 3.37
CA VAL A 36 -9.64 12.83 2.37
C VAL A 36 -8.61 12.50 1.30
N TRP A 37 -7.75 13.46 0.90
CA TRP A 37 -6.73 13.22 -0.13
C TRP A 37 -5.34 12.93 0.43
N LYS A 38 -5.18 12.83 1.75
CA LYS A 38 -3.93 12.34 2.31
C LYS A 38 -3.77 10.90 1.83
N PRO A 39 -2.79 10.61 0.95
CA PRO A 39 -2.57 9.24 0.51
C PRO A 39 -2.30 8.44 1.77
N ASN A 40 -3.05 7.35 1.95
CA ASN A 40 -2.83 6.49 3.09
C ASN A 40 -1.38 5.99 2.99
N SER A 41 -0.54 6.33 3.97
CA SER A 41 0.88 5.95 3.97
C SER A 41 1.09 4.48 4.35
N ILE A 42 0.01 3.70 4.36
CA ILE A 42 -0.04 2.30 4.74
C ILE A 42 -0.74 1.56 3.60
N VAL A 43 0.06 0.87 2.79
CA VAL A 43 -0.44 -0.02 1.75
C VAL A 43 -0.69 -1.38 2.41
N SER A 44 -1.96 -1.75 2.54
CA SER A 44 -2.36 -3.04 3.10
C SER A 44 -2.78 -3.95 1.96
N ALA A 45 -1.92 -4.92 1.63
CA ALA A 45 -2.22 -5.90 0.61
C ALA A 45 -2.44 -7.28 1.23
N HIS A 46 -3.49 -7.98 0.77
CA HIS A 46 -3.88 -9.28 1.28
C HIS A 46 -3.92 -10.31 0.15
N THR A 47 -3.72 -11.58 0.52
CA THR A 47 -3.96 -12.71 -0.39
C THR A 47 -4.41 -13.91 0.43
N ASN A 48 -5.33 -14.68 -0.12
CA ASN A 48 -5.83 -15.88 0.48
C ASN A 48 -5.24 -17.08 -0.26
N VAL A 49 -4.42 -17.87 0.43
CA VAL A 49 -3.71 -18.98 -0.18
C VAL A 49 -4.35 -20.29 0.28
N TYR A 50 -4.77 -21.09 -0.68
CA TYR A 50 -5.38 -22.40 -0.45
C TYR A 50 -4.49 -23.51 -1.04
N GLY A 51 -4.31 -24.60 -0.29
CA GLY A 51 -3.67 -25.82 -0.80
C GLY A 51 -2.13 -25.91 -0.68
N SER A 52 -1.43 -24.83 -0.29
CA SER A 52 0.03 -24.83 -0.10
C SER A 52 0.41 -24.81 1.39
N ARG A 53 1.33 -25.69 1.80
CA ARG A 53 1.81 -25.79 3.20
C ARG A 53 2.79 -24.68 3.58
N TYR A 54 3.49 -24.12 2.58
CA TYR A 54 4.49 -23.08 2.75
C TYR A 54 4.17 -21.88 1.88
N ILE A 55 4.40 -20.69 2.41
CA ILE A 55 4.27 -19.42 1.72
C ILE A 55 5.61 -18.71 1.85
N VAL A 56 6.16 -18.23 0.73
CA VAL A 56 7.42 -17.49 0.71
C VAL A 56 7.23 -16.18 -0.04
N THR A 57 8.00 -15.18 0.32
CA THR A 57 8.05 -13.88 -0.35
C THR A 57 9.33 -13.79 -1.17
N ASP A 58 9.22 -13.27 -2.39
CA ASP A 58 10.38 -13.05 -3.23
C ASP A 58 11.24 -11.90 -2.68
N PRO A 59 12.56 -11.89 -2.97
CA PRO A 59 13.46 -10.82 -2.54
C PRO A 59 12.95 -9.46 -3.01
N GLY A 60 12.97 -8.47 -2.12
CA GLY A 60 12.57 -7.11 -2.45
C GLY A 60 11.06 -6.84 -2.36
N VAL A 61 10.20 -7.86 -2.27
CA VAL A 61 8.74 -7.67 -2.16
C VAL A 61 8.35 -6.98 -0.86
N LEU A 62 8.99 -7.33 0.25
CA LEU A 62 8.72 -6.69 1.54
C LEU A 62 9.08 -5.19 1.50
N ASN A 63 10.16 -4.83 0.80
CA ASN A 63 10.63 -3.45 0.70
C ASN A 63 10.14 -2.75 -0.58
N LEU A 64 9.07 -3.25 -1.21
CA LEU A 64 8.60 -2.73 -2.49
C LEU A 64 7.99 -1.33 -2.34
N VAL A 65 7.36 -1.06 -1.20
CA VAL A 65 6.67 0.20 -0.91
C VAL A 65 7.36 1.00 0.20
N ASP A 66 7.74 0.33 1.30
CA ASP A 66 8.36 0.97 2.46
C ASP A 66 9.32 -0.01 3.16
N TYR A 67 10.30 0.52 3.89
CA TYR A 67 11.27 -0.23 4.69
C TYR A 67 10.65 -0.74 6.01
N ARG A 68 9.52 -0.18 6.45
CA ARG A 68 8.74 -0.66 7.59
C ARG A 68 7.57 -1.51 7.12
N VAL A 69 7.60 -2.79 7.44
CA VAL A 69 6.59 -3.76 7.01
C VAL A 69 5.90 -4.38 8.21
N LYS A 70 4.56 -4.41 8.19
CA LYS A 70 3.77 -5.17 9.15
C LYS A 70 3.24 -6.43 8.47
N ILE A 71 3.69 -7.59 8.94
CA ILE A 71 3.24 -8.88 8.42
C ILE A 71 2.14 -9.40 9.35
N SER A 72 0.97 -9.67 8.79
CA SER A 72 -0.13 -10.33 9.50
C SER A 72 -0.50 -11.61 8.76
N VAL A 73 -0.50 -12.73 9.47
CA VAL A 73 -0.87 -14.03 8.92
C VAL A 73 -1.96 -14.60 9.80
N ALA A 74 -3.06 -15.02 9.17
CA ALA A 74 -4.19 -15.63 9.86
C ALA A 74 -4.52 -16.96 9.18
N ALA A 75 -4.70 -18.01 9.98
CA ALA A 75 -5.12 -19.30 9.50
C ALA A 75 -6.64 -19.29 9.40
N LEU A 76 -7.16 -19.18 8.18
CA LEU A 76 -8.59 -19.20 7.95
C LEU A 76 -9.11 -20.62 8.19
N ASN A 77 -10.15 -20.74 9.02
CA ASN A 77 -10.82 -22.01 9.36
C ASN A 77 -10.00 -23.00 10.21
N THR A 78 -8.87 -22.61 10.80
CA THR A 78 -8.14 -23.48 11.73
C THR A 78 -7.47 -22.69 12.86
N ARG A 79 -7.36 -23.29 14.05
CA ARG A 79 -6.63 -22.72 15.20
C ARG A 79 -5.18 -23.21 15.31
N LYS A 80 -4.67 -23.87 14.26
CA LYS A 80 -3.29 -24.37 14.27
C LYS A 80 -2.30 -23.19 14.36
N PRO A 81 -1.23 -23.32 15.17
CA PRO A 81 -0.21 -22.29 15.27
C PRO A 81 0.48 -22.09 13.92
N ILE A 82 0.73 -20.83 13.57
CA ILE A 82 1.45 -20.44 12.35
C ILE A 82 2.87 -20.08 12.77
N CYS A 83 3.86 -20.65 12.07
CA CYS A 83 5.25 -20.26 12.25
C CYS A 83 5.63 -19.25 11.16
N VAL A 84 6.14 -18.10 11.56
CA VAL A 84 6.70 -17.08 10.66
C VAL A 84 8.19 -17.03 10.93
N ALA A 85 8.99 -17.31 9.90
CA ALA A 85 10.44 -17.24 9.97
C ALA A 85 10.95 -16.25 8.92
N VAL A 86 12.01 -15.53 9.26
CA VAL A 86 12.69 -14.58 8.37
C VAL A 86 14.13 -15.04 8.20
N GLY A 87 14.59 -15.11 6.95
CA GLY A 87 15.94 -15.55 6.61
C GLY A 87 16.36 -15.02 5.25
N LEU A 88 17.61 -15.30 4.86
CA LEU A 88 18.06 -14.91 3.52
C LEU A 88 17.30 -15.72 2.47
N ALA A 89 17.10 -15.10 1.30
CA ALA A 89 16.41 -15.73 0.18
C ALA A 89 17.02 -17.06 -0.26
N LYS A 90 18.33 -17.25 -0.08
CA LYS A 90 19.02 -18.52 -0.37
C LYS A 90 18.67 -19.61 0.65
N ASP A 91 18.55 -19.25 1.93
CA ASP A 91 18.29 -20.19 3.02
C ASP A 91 16.81 -20.60 3.01
N VAL A 92 15.90 -19.66 2.77
CA VAL A 92 14.46 -19.93 2.60
C VAL A 92 14.20 -20.82 1.38
N ARG A 93 14.88 -20.56 0.25
CA ARG A 93 14.81 -21.43 -0.94
C ARG A 93 15.32 -22.83 -0.61
N GLY A 94 16.45 -22.94 0.08
CA GLY A 94 16.99 -24.23 0.53
C GLY A 94 16.03 -24.99 1.43
N TRP A 95 15.43 -24.31 2.41
CA TRP A 95 14.47 -24.87 3.37
C TRP A 95 13.20 -25.40 2.71
N THR A 96 12.74 -24.72 1.65
CA THR A 96 11.48 -25.03 0.96
C THR A 96 11.65 -25.94 -0.26
N ARG A 97 12.88 -26.39 -0.55
CA ARG A 97 13.15 -27.36 -1.62
C ARG A 97 12.31 -28.64 -1.41
N GLY A 98 11.67 -29.11 -2.48
CA GLY A 98 10.88 -30.34 -2.48
C GLY A 98 9.46 -30.21 -1.91
N TYR A 99 9.02 -29.01 -1.52
CA TYR A 99 7.65 -28.75 -1.10
C TYR A 99 6.88 -27.89 -2.11
N SER A 100 5.55 -28.04 -2.14
CA SER A 100 4.68 -27.10 -2.85
C SER A 100 4.59 -25.80 -2.07
N VAL A 101 4.99 -24.70 -2.71
CA VAL A 101 5.12 -23.38 -2.08
C VAL A 101 4.29 -22.36 -2.84
N GLN A 102 3.58 -21.50 -2.12
CA GLN A 102 3.02 -20.29 -2.71
C GLN A 102 4.06 -19.17 -2.64
N ARG A 103 4.44 -18.60 -3.78
CA ARG A 103 5.36 -17.46 -3.85
C ARG A 103 4.58 -16.17 -3.96
N ILE A 104 4.90 -15.19 -3.13
CA ILE A 104 4.42 -13.82 -3.24
C ILE A 104 5.47 -13.03 -4.02
N THR A 105 5.14 -12.62 -5.24
CA THR A 105 6.08 -11.98 -6.17
C THR A 105 6.02 -10.46 -6.16
N GLY A 106 4.98 -9.88 -5.54
CA GLY A 106 4.79 -8.44 -5.49
C GLY A 106 3.34 -8.06 -5.16
N LEU A 107 2.95 -6.87 -5.62
CA LEU A 107 1.58 -6.38 -5.60
C LEU A 107 0.96 -6.66 -6.97
N GLN A 108 -0.21 -7.29 -6.99
CA GLN A 108 -1.06 -7.32 -8.18
C GLN A 108 -1.74 -5.96 -8.33
N ASP A 109 -2.27 -5.45 -7.22
CA ASP A 109 -2.87 -4.13 -7.07
C ASP A 109 -2.48 -3.56 -5.70
N TRP A 110 -2.82 -2.30 -5.43
CA TRP A 110 -2.56 -1.65 -4.13
C TRP A 110 -3.17 -2.38 -2.92
N GLU A 111 -4.17 -3.26 -3.14
CA GLU A 111 -4.84 -4.03 -2.09
C GLU A 111 -4.61 -5.55 -2.19
N ASN A 112 -4.05 -6.03 -3.30
CA ASN A 112 -3.92 -7.47 -3.58
C ASN A 112 -2.47 -7.87 -3.80
N LEU A 113 -2.01 -8.90 -3.09
CA LEU A 113 -0.67 -9.47 -3.30
C LEU A 113 -0.68 -10.41 -4.51
N SER A 114 0.27 -10.23 -5.41
CA SER A 114 0.51 -11.15 -6.53
C SER A 114 1.11 -12.44 -5.99
N THR A 115 0.51 -13.58 -6.36
CA THR A 115 1.01 -14.89 -5.94
C THR A 115 1.12 -15.86 -7.11
N VAL A 116 2.17 -16.67 -7.08
CA VAL A 116 2.43 -17.71 -8.07
C VAL A 116 2.57 -19.05 -7.34
N PRO A 117 1.77 -20.06 -7.70
CA PRO A 117 1.97 -21.41 -7.17
C PRO A 117 3.25 -21.98 -7.76
N MET A 118 4.13 -22.49 -6.90
CA MET A 118 5.33 -23.20 -7.31
C MET A 118 5.22 -24.65 -6.82
N LYS A 119 5.27 -25.58 -7.78
CA LYS A 119 5.25 -26.99 -7.45
C LYS A 119 6.61 -27.40 -6.87
N ALA A 120 6.60 -28.42 -6.02
CA ALA A 120 7.83 -29.08 -5.64
C ALA A 120 8.48 -29.57 -6.93
N ASP A 121 9.67 -29.04 -7.25
CA ASP A 121 10.58 -29.49 -8.33
C ASP A 121 10.70 -28.65 -9.64
N ASP A 122 10.53 -27.31 -9.59
CA ASP A 122 10.84 -26.43 -10.76
C ASP A 122 12.06 -25.50 -10.58
N SER A 123 12.69 -25.42 -9.40
CA SER A 123 13.82 -24.49 -9.13
C SER A 123 15.22 -25.05 -9.38
N ALA A 124 15.35 -26.29 -9.87
CA ALA A 124 16.65 -26.88 -10.19
C ALA A 124 17.13 -26.60 -11.63
N LYS A 125 16.31 -25.94 -12.48
CA LYS A 125 16.60 -25.76 -13.91
C LYS A 125 17.05 -24.37 -14.35
N SER A 126 17.07 -23.36 -13.47
CA SER A 126 17.40 -21.98 -13.87
C SER A 126 18.85 -21.54 -13.62
N ASP A 127 19.70 -22.38 -13.02
CA ASP A 127 21.09 -22.03 -12.69
C ASP A 127 22.13 -22.67 -13.65
N VAL A 128 21.68 -23.13 -14.82
CA VAL A 128 22.55 -23.65 -15.90
C VAL A 128 22.13 -23.02 -17.23
N ASN A 129 22.51 -21.76 -17.46
CA ASN A 129 22.83 -21.25 -18.80
C ASN A 129 23.68 -19.98 -18.70
#